data_AF-A0A352MW71-F1
#
_entry.id   AF-A0A352MW71-F1
#
_cell.length_a   1.000
_cell.length_b   1.000
_cell.length_c   1.000
_cell.angle_alpha   90.00
_cell.angle_beta   90.00
_cell.angle_gamma   90.00
#
_symmetry.space_group_name_H-M   'P 1'
#
loop_
_entity.id
_entity.type
_entity.pdbx_description
1 polymer ?
#
loop_
_entity_poly.entity_id
_entity_poly.type
_entity_poly.pdbx_seq_one_letter_code
_entity_poly.pdbx_strand_id
1 'polypeptide(L)'
;MSNLQAEEYKSFEEYAEFQNAGYMGLYGGLTVDDIHKKKNLGVTEKILDFMGSEELAANLFRITQTEAKLKRENVKTKEKANQTHYTVGTTVRKAIKDIEGTMPEDLPTPEKSIKQIEKEQLKRLKNRKTKLMLDE
;
A
#
# COMPACT_ATOMS: atom_id res chain seq x y z
N MET A 1 5.34 -8.13 10.60
CA MET A 1 4.14 -7.57 11.25
C MET A 1 4.23 -7.92 12.72
N SER A 2 4.34 -6.94 13.61
CA SER A 2 4.38 -7.21 15.06
C SER A 2 2.97 -7.54 15.56
N ASN A 3 2.86 -8.54 16.43
CA ASN A 3 1.62 -9.03 17.08
C ASN A 3 0.76 -7.96 17.78
N LEU A 4 1.24 -6.74 17.96
CA LEU A 4 0.54 -5.67 18.67
C LEU A 4 -0.69 -5.10 17.94
N GLN A 5 -0.90 -5.40 16.65
CA GLN A 5 -2.08 -4.90 15.90
C GLN A 5 -3.25 -5.88 15.85
N ALA A 6 -3.04 -7.17 16.12
CA ALA A 6 -4.07 -8.19 15.94
C ALA A 6 -4.99 -8.37 17.15
N GLU A 7 -4.62 -7.86 18.33
CA GLU A 7 -5.33 -8.14 19.59
C GLU A 7 -6.45 -7.12 19.92
N GLU A 8 -6.52 -5.98 19.23
CA GLU A 8 -7.48 -4.90 19.54
C GLU A 8 -8.64 -4.77 18.52
N TYR A 9 -8.48 -5.32 17.32
CA TYR A 9 -9.52 -5.41 16.30
C TYR A 9 -10.23 -6.76 16.42
N LYS A 10 -11.52 -6.72 16.76
CA LYS A 10 -12.34 -7.89 17.07
C LYS A 10 -12.98 -8.48 15.82
N SER A 11 -13.02 -7.75 14.71
CA SER A 11 -13.58 -8.20 13.43
C SER A 11 -12.82 -7.68 12.21
N PHE A 12 -13.09 -8.30 11.06
CA PHE A 12 -12.50 -7.93 9.77
C PHE A 12 -12.93 -6.52 9.33
N GLU A 13 -14.17 -6.14 9.61
CA GLU A 13 -14.75 -4.83 9.28
C GLU A 13 -13.98 -3.69 9.97
N GLU A 14 -13.69 -3.86 11.26
CA GLU A 14 -12.96 -2.84 12.03
C GLU A 14 -11.52 -2.66 11.50
N TYR A 15 -10.88 -3.75 11.07
CA TYR A 15 -9.57 -3.67 10.42
C TYR A 15 -9.66 -2.99 9.05
N ALA A 16 -10.71 -3.28 8.28
CA ALA A 16 -10.94 -2.64 6.98
C ALA A 16 -11.15 -1.13 7.13
N GLU A 17 -11.93 -0.69 8.12
CA GLU A 17 -12.10 0.73 8.45
C GLU A 17 -10.79 1.41 8.80
N PHE A 18 -9.95 0.78 9.64
CA PHE A 18 -8.64 1.32 10.00
C PHE A 18 -7.73 1.45 8.78
N GLN A 19 -7.70 0.45 7.89
CA GLN A 19 -6.93 0.53 6.66
C GLN A 19 -7.44 1.67 5.77
N ASN A 20 -8.77 1.76 5.62
CA ASN A 20 -9.41 2.78 4.79
C ASN A 20 -9.13 4.20 5.31
N ALA A 21 -9.12 4.43 6.62
CA ALA A 21 -8.77 5.72 7.21
C ALA A 21 -7.37 6.19 6.76
N GLY A 22 -6.39 5.29 6.75
CA GLY A 22 -5.06 5.60 6.25
C GLY A 22 -4.99 5.88 4.75
N TYR A 23 -5.75 5.14 3.94
CA TYR A 23 -5.88 5.42 2.51
C TYR A 23 -6.52 6.79 2.26
N MET A 24 -7.64 7.09 2.92
CA MET A 24 -8.31 8.39 2.79
C MET A 24 -7.38 9.56 3.14
N GLY A 25 -6.56 9.42 4.19
CA GLY A 25 -5.57 10.45 4.51
C GLY A 25 -4.54 10.68 3.40
N LEU A 26 -3.99 9.60 2.83
CA LEU A 26 -2.94 9.69 1.81
C LEU A 26 -3.48 10.10 0.43
N TYR A 27 -4.65 9.58 0.04
CA TYR A 27 -5.26 9.72 -1.29
C TYR A 27 -6.35 10.80 -1.35
N GLY A 28 -6.27 11.82 -0.49
CA GLY A 28 -7.15 13.00 -0.59
C GLY A 28 -8.63 12.72 -0.36
N GLY A 29 -8.94 11.76 0.52
CA GLY A 29 -10.29 11.36 0.88
C GLY A 29 -10.82 10.12 0.14
N LEU A 30 -10.09 9.60 -0.84
CA LEU A 30 -10.50 8.40 -1.57
C LEU A 30 -10.44 7.15 -0.69
N THR A 31 -11.48 6.33 -0.78
CA THR A 31 -11.51 5.01 -0.15
C THR A 31 -10.73 3.98 -0.97
N VAL A 32 -10.48 2.80 -0.40
CA VAL A 32 -9.91 1.65 -1.12
C VAL A 32 -10.69 1.35 -2.40
N ASP A 33 -12.02 1.38 -2.35
CA ASP A 33 -12.88 1.10 -3.50
C ASP A 33 -12.78 2.19 -4.58
N ASP A 34 -12.63 3.45 -4.18
CA ASP A 34 -12.46 4.56 -5.11
C ASP A 34 -11.09 4.48 -5.81
N ILE A 35 -10.04 4.12 -5.07
CA ILE A 35 -8.69 3.92 -5.62
C ILE A 35 -8.70 2.76 -6.61
N HIS A 36 -9.38 1.66 -6.25
CA HIS A 36 -9.52 0.48 -7.11
C HIS A 36 -10.19 0.83 -8.45
N LYS A 37 -11.30 1.58 -8.40
CA LYS A 37 -11.99 2.11 -9.58
C LYS A 37 -11.14 3.08 -10.38
N LYS A 38 -10.47 4.05 -9.73
CA LYS A 38 -9.63 5.06 -10.39
C LYS A 38 -8.45 4.42 -11.13
N LYS A 39 -7.92 3.31 -10.62
CA LYS A 39 -6.87 2.52 -11.26
C LYS A 39 -7.39 1.51 -12.30
N ASN A 40 -8.70 1.43 -12.51
CA ASN A 40 -9.35 0.51 -13.45
C ASN A 40 -8.97 -0.97 -13.22
N LEU A 41 -8.91 -1.39 -11.96
CA LEU A 41 -8.53 -2.74 -11.59
C LEU A 41 -9.72 -3.70 -11.66
N GLY A 42 -9.47 -4.95 -12.02
CA GLY A 42 -10.44 -6.04 -11.97
C GLY A 42 -10.81 -6.41 -10.54
N VAL A 43 -12.00 -6.97 -10.33
CA VAL A 43 -12.57 -7.25 -8.99
C VAL A 43 -11.65 -8.06 -8.07
N THR A 44 -10.83 -8.95 -8.63
CA THR A 44 -9.90 -9.81 -7.87
C THR A 44 -8.48 -9.25 -7.79
N GLU A 45 -8.20 -8.15 -8.48
CA GLU A 45 -6.89 -7.52 -8.52
C GLU A 45 -6.65 -6.70 -7.26
N LYS A 46 -5.45 -6.85 -6.70
CA LYS A 46 -5.06 -6.14 -5.47
C LYS A 46 -4.37 -4.84 -5.84
N ILE A 47 -4.80 -3.73 -5.23
CA ILE A 47 -4.25 -2.39 -5.51
C ILE A 47 -2.72 -2.37 -5.39
N LEU A 48 -2.17 -2.94 -4.31
CA LEU A 48 -0.71 -2.97 -4.06
C LEU A 48 0.09 -3.71 -5.15
N ASP A 49 -0.52 -4.65 -5.88
CA ASP A 49 0.17 -5.34 -6.96
C ASP A 49 0.34 -4.45 -8.21
N PHE A 50 -0.40 -3.34 -8.28
CA PHE A 50 -0.46 -2.38 -9.38
C PHE A 50 -0.07 -0.95 -8.92
N MET A 51 0.98 -0.86 -8.10
CA MET A 51 1.56 0.40 -7.65
C MET A 51 3.02 0.52 -8.11
N GLY A 52 3.41 1.75 -8.46
CA GLY A 52 4.82 2.10 -8.69
C GLY A 52 5.61 2.22 -7.39
N SER A 53 6.94 2.34 -7.49
CA SER A 53 7.84 2.43 -6.33
C SER A 53 7.52 3.62 -5.41
N GLU A 54 7.19 4.78 -5.98
CA GLU A 54 6.85 5.99 -5.22
C GLU A 54 5.57 5.80 -4.39
N GLU A 55 4.53 5.22 -5.01
CA GLU A 55 3.26 4.93 -4.35
C GLU A 55 3.41 3.87 -3.25
N LEU A 56 4.18 2.82 -3.51
CA LEU A 56 4.50 1.79 -2.52
C LEU A 56 5.29 2.38 -1.35
N ALA A 57 6.27 3.25 -1.61
CA ALA A 57 7.05 3.91 -0.57
C ALA A 57 6.17 4.81 0.30
N ALA A 58 5.28 5.60 -0.29
CA ALA A 58 4.33 6.42 0.45
C ALA A 58 3.39 5.59 1.34
N ASN A 59 2.87 4.47 0.82
CA ASN A 59 2.02 3.56 1.59
C ASN A 59 2.79 2.88 2.74
N LEU A 60 4.00 2.38 2.48
CA LEU A 60 4.82 1.79 3.54
C LEU A 60 5.17 2.83 4.62
N PHE A 61 5.51 4.04 4.21
CA PHE A 61 5.85 5.11 5.14
C PHE A 61 4.66 5.50 6.02
N ARG A 62 3.46 5.70 5.47
CA ARG A 62 2.28 6.01 6.31
C ARG A 62 1.97 4.89 7.30
N ILE A 63 2.11 3.63 6.90
CA ILE A 63 1.79 2.46 7.75
C ILE A 63 2.79 2.41 8.91
N THR A 64 4.08 2.45 8.60
CA THR A 64 5.15 2.37 9.61
C THR A 64 5.14 3.55 10.57
N GLN A 65 4.86 4.77 10.10
CA GLN A 65 4.75 5.95 10.96
C GLN A 65 3.47 5.94 11.80
N THR A 66 2.37 5.40 11.28
CA THR A 66 1.14 5.20 12.07
C THR A 66 1.40 4.23 13.21
N GLU A 67 2.01 3.08 12.93
CA GLU A 67 2.39 2.08 13.94
C GLU A 67 3.28 2.69 15.04
N ALA A 68 4.32 3.42 14.63
CA ALA A 68 5.22 4.09 15.57
C ALA A 68 4.48 5.11 16.44
N LYS A 69 3.56 5.88 15.86
CA LYS A 69 2.77 6.90 16.58
C LYS A 69 1.76 6.27 17.54
N LEU A 70 1.02 5.25 17.13
CA LEU A 70 0.07 4.52 17.99
C LEU A 70 0.77 3.97 19.23
N LYS A 71 1.94 3.34 19.04
CA LYS A 71 2.75 2.81 20.13
C LYS A 71 3.27 3.91 21.06
N ARG A 72 3.83 4.98 20.50
CA ARG A 72 4.39 6.11 21.27
C ARG A 72 3.35 6.82 22.11
N GLU A 73 2.13 6.97 21.59
CA GLU A 73 1.02 7.67 22.25
C GLU A 73 0.13 6.74 23.09
N ASN A 74 0.45 5.45 23.14
CA ASN A 74 -0.32 4.43 23.86
C ASN A 74 -1.82 4.53 23.54
N VAL A 75 -2.14 4.62 22.25
CA VAL A 75 -3.52 4.71 21.77
C VAL A 75 -4.22 3.37 22.01
N LYS A 76 -5.43 3.40 22.61
CA LYS A 76 -6.19 2.20 23.02
C LYS A 76 -7.62 2.16 22.50
N THR A 77 -8.03 3.15 21.70
CA THR A 77 -9.38 3.21 21.16
C THR A 77 -9.33 3.21 19.64
N LYS A 78 -10.30 2.54 19.04
CA LYS A 78 -10.40 2.38 17.57
C LYS A 78 -10.58 3.72 16.89
N GLU A 79 -11.42 4.58 17.45
CA GLU A 79 -11.68 5.92 16.94
C GLU A 79 -10.38 6.73 16.90
N LYS A 80 -9.58 6.63 17.97
CA LYS A 80 -8.30 7.34 18.02
C LYS A 80 -7.26 6.72 17.11
N ALA A 81 -7.27 5.40 16.94
CA ALA A 81 -6.40 4.71 16.00
C ALA A 81 -6.70 5.11 14.56
N ASN A 82 -7.98 5.10 14.16
CA ASN A 82 -8.46 5.53 12.85
C ASN A 82 -8.09 6.99 12.59
N GLN A 83 -8.35 7.90 13.54
CA GLN A 83 -7.96 9.31 13.43
C GLN A 83 -6.44 9.47 13.27
N THR A 84 -5.66 8.68 14.01
CA THR A 84 -4.19 8.71 13.93
C THR A 84 -3.72 8.28 12.55
N HIS A 85 -4.26 7.20 12.00
CA HIS A 85 -3.91 6.70 10.67
C HIS A 85 -4.25 7.71 9.57
N TYR A 86 -5.45 8.30 9.64
CA TYR A 86 -5.87 9.36 8.72
C TYR A 86 -4.94 10.58 8.79
N THR A 87 -4.59 11.02 10.00
CA THR A 87 -3.72 12.19 10.22
C THR A 87 -2.32 11.96 9.67
N VAL A 88 -1.76 10.77 9.90
CA VAL A 88 -0.45 10.39 9.36
C VAL A 88 -0.51 10.34 7.84
N GLY A 89 -1.52 9.70 7.25
CA GLY A 89 -1.71 9.68 5.78
C GLY A 89 -1.78 11.10 5.19
N THR A 90 -2.55 11.99 5.81
CA THR A 90 -2.67 13.40 5.41
C THR A 90 -1.32 14.13 5.50
N THR A 91 -0.51 13.81 6.51
CA THR A 91 0.83 14.38 6.69
C THR A 91 1.78 13.91 5.60
N VAL A 92 1.75 12.62 5.25
CA VAL A 92 2.54 12.07 4.14
C VAL A 92 2.13 12.72 2.81
N ARG A 93 0.82 12.85 2.57
CA ARG A 93 0.28 13.56 1.40
C ARG A 93 0.80 14.99 1.32
N LYS A 94 0.76 15.72 2.43
CA LYS A 94 1.29 17.09 2.50
C LYS A 94 2.78 17.11 2.15
N ALA A 95 3.58 16.20 2.68
CA ALA A 95 5.01 16.13 2.38
C ALA A 95 5.28 15.91 0.88
N ILE A 96 4.52 15.03 0.21
CA ILE A 96 4.61 14.84 -1.25
C ILE A 96 4.28 16.14 -1.97
N LYS A 97 3.24 16.86 -1.53
CA LYS A 97 2.85 18.15 -2.13
C LYS A 97 3.91 19.23 -1.93
N ASP A 98 4.49 19.32 -0.74
CA ASP A 98 5.47 20.33 -0.37
C ASP A 98 6.77 20.19 -1.18
N ILE A 99 7.09 18.99 -1.67
CA ILE A 99 8.21 18.74 -2.60
C ILE A 99 7.81 18.77 -4.08
N GLU A 100 6.60 19.26 -4.39
CA GLU A 100 6.03 19.31 -5.75
C GLU A 100 5.94 17.93 -6.44
N GLY A 101 5.79 16.87 -5.64
CA GLY A 101 5.65 15.50 -6.13
C GLY A 101 4.25 15.20 -6.68
N THR A 102 4.17 14.20 -7.56
CA THR A 102 2.89 13.68 -8.08
C THR A 102 2.07 13.04 -6.97
N MET A 103 0.79 13.37 -6.89
CA MET A 103 -0.10 12.80 -5.87
C MET A 103 -0.30 11.29 -6.09
N PRO A 104 -0.43 10.48 -5.01
CA PRO A 104 -0.54 9.03 -5.13
C PRO A 104 -1.66 8.54 -6.05
N GLU A 105 -2.81 9.22 -6.06
CA GLU A 105 -3.93 8.91 -6.92
C GLU A 105 -3.67 9.19 -8.41
N ASP A 106 -2.74 10.10 -8.73
CA ASP A 106 -2.45 10.53 -10.09
C ASP A 106 -1.19 9.85 -10.67
N LEU A 107 -0.53 9.00 -9.88
CA LEU A 107 0.57 8.15 -10.34
C LEU A 107 0.05 7.10 -11.34
N PRO A 108 0.85 6.75 -12.37
CA PRO A 108 0.44 5.80 -13.38
C PRO A 108 0.22 4.41 -12.78
N THR A 109 -0.85 3.76 -13.20
CA THR A 109 -1.10 2.34 -12.89
C THR A 109 -0.23 1.47 -13.82
N PRO A 110 0.62 0.58 -13.29
CA PRO A 110 1.34 -0.40 -14.10
C PRO A 110 0.39 -1.29 -14.91
N GLU A 111 0.74 -1.60 -16.16
CA GLU A 111 -0.06 -2.51 -17.01
C GLU A 111 -0.04 -3.96 -16.53
N LYS A 112 1.01 -4.33 -15.78
CA LYS A 112 1.21 -5.67 -15.24
C LYS A 112 1.36 -5.62 -13.73
N SER A 113 0.76 -6.60 -13.07
CA SER A 113 0.93 -6.80 -11.65
C SER A 113 2.36 -7.22 -11.31
N ILE A 114 2.84 -6.88 -10.12
CA ILE A 114 4.16 -7.31 -9.65
C ILE A 114 4.33 -8.84 -9.72
N LYS A 115 3.26 -9.60 -9.48
CA LYS A 115 3.25 -11.07 -9.58
C LYS A 115 3.39 -11.56 -11.01
N GLN A 116 2.76 -10.89 -11.97
CA GLN A 116 2.94 -11.20 -13.39
C GLN A 116 4.39 -10.95 -13.80
N ILE A 117 4.96 -9.82 -13.39
CA ILE A 117 6.37 -9.48 -13.63
C ILE A 117 7.29 -10.54 -13.02
N GLU A 118 7.10 -10.89 -11.75
CA GLU A 118 7.88 -11.92 -11.06
C GLU A 118 7.84 -13.27 -11.81
N LYS A 119 6.64 -13.73 -12.20
CA LYS A 119 6.46 -14.97 -12.96
C LYS A 119 7.17 -14.94 -14.31
N GLU A 120 7.12 -13.82 -15.03
CA GLU A 120 7.82 -13.64 -16.31
C GLU A 120 9.34 -13.67 -16.12
N GLN A 121 9.87 -12.99 -15.10
CA GLN A 121 11.31 -13.00 -14.80
C GLN A 121 11.80 -14.39 -14.40
N LEU A 122 11.05 -15.11 -13.56
CA LEU A 122 11.37 -16.50 -13.20
C LEU A 122 11.39 -17.43 -14.41
N LYS A 123 10.43 -17.30 -15.34
CA LYS A 123 10.44 -18.05 -16.60
C LYS A 123 11.66 -17.71 -17.46
N ARG A 124 12.01 -16.43 -17.60
CA ARG A 124 13.20 -15.98 -18.35
C ARG A 124 14.49 -16.54 -17.76
N LEU A 125 14.61 -16.60 -16.43
CA LEU A 125 15.77 -17.17 -15.75
C LEU A 125 15.88 -18.69 -15.95
N LYS A 126 14.76 -19.42 -15.87
CA LYS A 126 14.72 -20.87 -16.16
C LYS A 126 15.16 -21.16 -17.59
N ASN A 127 14.63 -20.43 -18.58
CA ASN A 127 15.00 -20.60 -19.99
C ASN A 127 16.47 -20.25 -20.28
N ARG A 128 17.04 -19.26 -19.56
CA ARG A 128 18.47 -18.93 -19.66
C ARG A 128 19.37 -20.03 -19.11
N LYS A 129 18.99 -20.69 -18.00
CA LYS A 129 19.73 -21.87 -17.52
C LYS A 129 19.75 -23.01 -18.55
N THR A 130 18.65 -23.21 -19.29
CA THR A 130 18.60 -24.22 -20.36
C THR A 130 19.51 -23.87 -21.54
N LYS A 131 19.66 -22.57 -21.86
CA LYS A 131 20.56 -22.09 -22.94
C LYS A 131 22.04 -22.12 -22.57
N LEU A 132 22.39 -22.13 -21.28
CA LEU A 132 23.77 -22.19 -20.77
C LEU A 132 24.34 -23.62 -20.71
N MET A 133 23.55 -24.65 -21.04
CA MET A 133 23.92 -26.07 -20.82
C MET A 133 24.10 -26.89 -22.10
N LEU A 134 24.35 -26.29 -23.26
CA LEU A 134 24.75 -27.04 -24.46
C LEU A 134 25.63 -26.15 -25.33
N ASP A 135 26.94 -26.37 -25.26
CA ASP A 135 27.94 -26.26 -26.34
C ASP A 135 29.30 -26.70 -25.75
N GLU A 136 29.46 -28.02 -25.56
CA GLU A 136 30.76 -28.72 -25.59
C GLU A 136 30.62 -29.97 -26.46
#